data_AF-A0A2E7F3Q8-F1
#
_entry.id   AF-A0A2E7F3Q8-F1
#
_cell.length_a   1.000
_cell.length_b   1.000
_cell.length_c   1.000
_cell.angle_alpha   90.00
_cell.angle_beta   90.00
_cell.angle_gamma   90.00
#
_symmetry.space_group_name_H-M   'P 1'
#
loop_
_entity.id
_entity.type
_entity.pdbx_description
1 polymer ?
#
loop_
_entity_poly.entity_id
_entity_poly.type
_entity_poly.pdbx_seq_one_letter_code
_entity_poly.pdbx_strand_id
1 'polypeptide(L)'
;MDGQYLVYAIVAGALLAAIALLQTISRGELSRLKVQPKPLMTPPERRVCLMIERALPGARIHAQVSMGAIMNPAKGLSKSEWWTTFNKFSSKRVDFVAEDPETGQIILLVELDDRSHKALRDKDRDELTRHAGYTTVRLPAGERPTQQSVTARIEAALGLPAPLPGQRLSAPIRA
;
A
#
# COMPACT_ATOMS: atom_id res chain seq x y z
N MET A 1 -49.12 -44.84 -3.84
CA MET A 1 -47.86 -44.28 -3.29
C MET A 1 -46.68 -44.88 -4.04
N ASP A 2 -46.60 -44.82 -5.37
CA ASP A 2 -46.48 -43.71 -6.33
C ASP A 2 -45.01 -43.29 -6.46
N GLY A 3 -44.33 -43.88 -7.46
CA GLY A 3 -42.89 -43.75 -7.73
C GLY A 3 -42.37 -42.32 -7.89
N GLN A 4 -43.26 -41.33 -7.91
CA GLN A 4 -42.94 -39.92 -7.81
C GLN A 4 -42.21 -39.56 -6.49
N TYR A 5 -42.59 -40.15 -5.35
CA TYR A 5 -41.87 -39.95 -4.09
C TYR A 5 -40.45 -40.53 -4.12
N LEU A 6 -40.27 -41.66 -4.82
CA LEU A 6 -38.97 -42.29 -5.02
C LEU A 6 -38.06 -41.41 -5.89
N VAL A 7 -38.60 -40.81 -6.95
CA VAL A 7 -37.85 -39.86 -7.81
C VAL A 7 -37.43 -38.63 -7.02
N TYR A 8 -38.31 -38.04 -6.21
CA TYR A 8 -37.96 -36.88 -5.38
C TYR A 8 -36.86 -37.21 -4.35
N ALA A 9 -36.91 -38.39 -3.72
CA ALA A 9 -35.89 -38.82 -2.77
C ALA A 9 -34.51 -38.98 -3.43
N ILE A 10 -34.45 -39.51 -4.65
CA ILE A 10 -33.19 -39.68 -5.40
C ILE A 10 -32.60 -38.32 -5.79
N VAL A 11 -33.42 -37.41 -6.31
CA VAL A 11 -32.96 -36.07 -6.71
C VAL A 11 -32.47 -35.26 -5.50
N ALA A 12 -33.19 -35.33 -4.38
CA ALA A 12 -32.77 -34.67 -3.14
C ALA A 12 -31.44 -35.26 -2.63
N GLY A 13 -31.29 -36.59 -2.65
CA GLY A 13 -30.04 -37.25 -2.26
C GLY A 13 -28.85 -36.87 -3.15
N ALA A 14 -29.05 -36.82 -4.47
CA ALA A 14 -28.02 -36.40 -5.43
C ALA A 14 -27.63 -34.92 -5.23
N LEU A 15 -28.61 -34.05 -4.96
CA LEU A 15 -28.35 -32.63 -4.68
C LEU A 15 -27.58 -32.45 -3.37
N LEU A 16 -27.95 -33.16 -2.31
CA LEU A 16 -27.22 -33.13 -1.03
C LEU A 16 -25.79 -33.66 -1.17
N ALA A 17 -25.59 -34.73 -1.94
CA ALA A 17 -24.26 -35.27 -2.22
C ALA A 17 -23.40 -34.30 -3.05
N ALA A 18 -23.99 -33.64 -4.05
CA ALA A 18 -23.30 -32.64 -4.85
C ALA A 18 -22.91 -31.41 -4.01
N ILE A 19 -23.80 -30.94 -3.12
CA ILE A 19 -23.50 -29.85 -2.18
C ILE A 19 -22.38 -30.26 -1.21
N ALA A 20 -22.42 -31.47 -0.66
CA ALA A 20 -21.37 -31.97 0.23
C ALA A 20 -20.02 -32.08 -0.49
N LEU A 21 -20.00 -32.56 -1.74
CA LEU A 21 -18.79 -32.65 -2.56
C LEU A 21 -18.22 -31.25 -2.86
N LEU A 22 -19.07 -30.30 -3.23
CA LEU A 22 -18.67 -28.90 -3.44
C LEU A 22 -18.11 -28.26 -2.16
N GLN A 23 -18.64 -28.61 -0.98
CA GLN A 23 -18.11 -28.16 0.32
C GLN A 23 -16.74 -28.78 0.66
N THR A 24 -16.46 -30.01 0.22
CA THR A 24 -15.13 -30.64 0.40
C THR A 24 -14.07 -30.11 -0.56
N ILE A 25 -14.44 -29.76 -1.79
CA ILE A 25 -13.53 -29.21 -2.81
C ILE A 25 -13.22 -27.72 -2.53
N SER A 26 -14.17 -26.98 -1.93
CA SER A 26 -14.04 -25.54 -1.67
C SER A 26 -13.29 -25.16 -0.39
N ARG A 27 -12.95 -26.13 0.47
CA ARG A 27 -12.02 -25.86 1.59
C ARG A 27 -10.59 -25.91 1.07
N GLY A 28 -10.21 -24.86 0.34
CA GLY A 28 -8.81 -24.57 0.05
C GLY A 28 -8.04 -24.56 1.36
N GLU A 29 -7.24 -25.59 1.61
CA GLU A 29 -6.57 -25.78 2.89
C GLU A 29 -5.42 -24.78 3.03
N LEU A 30 -5.77 -23.55 3.43
CA LEU A 30 -4.84 -22.55 3.96
C LEU A 30 -3.97 -23.16 5.09
N SER A 31 -4.49 -24.17 5.79
CA SER A 31 -3.80 -25.02 6.76
C SER A 31 -2.54 -25.71 6.24
N ARG A 32 -2.42 -25.95 4.92
CA ARG A 32 -1.26 -26.61 4.30
C ARG A 32 -0.19 -25.62 3.83
N LEU A 33 -0.44 -24.31 3.93
CA LEU A 33 0.52 -23.32 3.48
C LEU A 33 1.74 -23.28 4.40
N LYS A 34 2.93 -23.49 3.83
CA LYS A 34 4.21 -23.41 4.53
C LYS A 34 4.65 -21.95 4.56
N VAL A 35 4.20 -21.20 5.57
CA VAL A 35 4.55 -19.78 5.78
C VAL A 35 5.36 -19.59 7.05
N GLN A 36 6.19 -18.55 7.07
CA GLN A 36 6.96 -18.13 8.24
C GLN A 36 6.83 -16.62 8.44
N PRO A 37 6.88 -16.12 9.68
CA PRO A 37 6.88 -14.69 9.92
C PRO A 37 8.16 -14.06 9.37
N LYS A 38 8.05 -12.78 8.98
CA LYS A 38 9.21 -11.95 8.67
C LYS A 38 9.06 -10.59 9.36
N PRO A 39 10.15 -9.88 9.68
CA PRO A 39 10.07 -8.49 10.10
C PRO A 39 9.33 -7.66 9.06
N LEU A 40 8.51 -6.70 9.52
CA LEU A 40 7.87 -5.74 8.62
C LEU A 40 8.93 -5.00 7.81
N MET A 41 9.94 -4.47 8.49
CA MET A 41 11.01 -3.68 7.89
C MET A 41 12.40 -4.24 8.22
N THR A 42 13.34 -4.03 7.31
CA THR A 42 14.77 -4.26 7.55
C THR A 42 15.34 -3.22 8.54
N PRO A 43 16.46 -3.49 9.23
CA PRO A 43 17.09 -2.50 10.11
C PRO A 43 17.43 -1.16 9.43
N PRO A 44 17.90 -1.12 8.16
CA PRO A 44 18.01 0.12 7.40
C PRO A 44 16.70 0.87 7.21
N GLU A 45 15.64 0.20 6.75
CA GLU A 45 14.30 0.80 6.58
C GLU A 45 13.77 1.40 7.88
N ARG A 46 13.90 0.68 9.00
CA ARG A 46 13.48 1.18 10.33
C ARG A 46 14.20 2.46 10.72
N ARG A 47 15.49 2.60 10.39
CA ARG A 47 16.24 3.84 10.67
C ARG A 47 15.74 4.99 9.81
N VAL A 48 15.42 4.73 8.54
CA VAL A 48 14.87 5.75 7.65
C VAL A 48 13.48 6.18 8.09
N CYS A 49 12.61 5.24 8.49
CA CYS A 49 11.32 5.53 9.10
C CYS A 49 11.44 6.53 10.25
N LEU A 50 12.36 6.28 11.19
CA LEU A 50 12.61 7.19 12.30
C LEU A 50 13.13 8.56 11.85
N MET A 51 13.92 8.62 10.78
CA MET A 51 14.36 9.90 10.21
C MET A 51 13.21 10.69 9.59
N ILE A 52 12.28 10.02 8.92
CA ILE A 52 11.06 10.61 8.35
C ILE A 52 10.15 11.13 9.48
N GLU A 53 9.90 10.33 10.52
CA GLU A 53 9.12 10.73 11.70
C GLU A 53 9.70 11.99 12.36
N ARG A 54 11.03 12.11 12.42
CA ARG A 54 11.71 13.29 12.95
C ARG A 54 11.62 14.51 12.03
N ALA A 55 11.62 14.29 10.72
CA ALA A 55 11.48 15.36 9.73
C ALA A 55 10.03 15.87 9.64
N LEU A 56 9.05 15.03 9.98
CA LEU A 56 7.62 15.34 9.96
C LEU A 56 6.97 15.00 11.32
N PRO A 57 7.31 15.71 12.41
CA PRO A 57 6.91 15.34 13.78
C PRO A 57 5.39 15.38 14.06
N GLY A 58 4.58 15.94 13.14
CA GLY A 58 3.11 15.93 13.22
C GLY A 58 2.43 14.91 12.30
N ALA A 59 3.17 14.23 11.43
CA ALA A 59 2.60 13.25 10.51
C ALA A 59 2.58 11.85 11.12
N ARG A 60 1.56 11.07 10.78
CA ARG A 60 1.53 9.62 11.01
C ARG A 60 2.23 8.92 9.86
N ILE A 61 3.23 8.10 10.16
CA ILE A 61 3.99 7.36 9.15
C ILE A 61 3.51 5.90 9.09
N HIS A 62 3.15 5.45 7.88
CA HIS A 62 2.79 4.06 7.59
C HIS A 62 3.84 3.43 6.70
N ALA A 63 4.26 2.21 7.01
CA ALA A 63 5.28 1.49 6.24
C ALA A 63 4.68 0.41 5.34
N GLN A 64 5.30 0.19 4.17
CA GLN A 64 4.97 -0.87 3.20
C GLN A 64 3.51 -0.88 2.74
N VAL A 65 2.95 0.31 2.51
CA VAL A 65 1.54 0.48 2.13
C VAL A 65 1.34 0.02 0.68
N SER A 66 0.35 -0.85 0.46
CA SER A 66 -0.05 -1.24 -0.90
C SER A 66 -0.60 -0.03 -1.65
N MET A 67 -0.17 0.14 -2.90
CA MET A 67 -0.71 1.13 -3.81
C MET A 67 -2.21 0.92 -4.06
N GLY A 68 -2.70 -0.32 -3.98
CA GLY A 68 -4.13 -0.63 -4.07
C GLY A 68 -4.96 -0.19 -2.86
N ALA A 69 -4.32 0.13 -1.74
CA ALA A 69 -4.99 0.65 -0.55
C ALA A 69 -5.21 2.16 -0.61
N ILE A 70 -4.43 2.88 -1.42
CA ILE A 70 -4.46 4.35 -1.50
C ILE A 70 -4.92 4.86 -2.87
N MET A 71 -4.83 4.07 -3.94
CA MET A 71 -5.25 4.47 -5.29
C MET A 71 -6.40 3.61 -5.81
N ASN A 72 -7.24 4.22 -6.65
CA ASN A 72 -8.24 3.53 -7.46
C ASN A 72 -8.10 3.94 -8.92
N PRO A 73 -8.47 3.06 -9.88
CA PRO A 73 -8.66 3.47 -11.26
C PRO A 73 -9.66 4.63 -11.36
N ALA A 74 -9.52 5.45 -12.40
CA ALA A 74 -10.42 6.57 -12.63
C ALA A 74 -11.89 6.13 -12.72
N LYS A 75 -12.80 7.05 -12.36
CA LYS A 75 -14.24 6.84 -12.51
C LYS A 75 -14.62 6.76 -13.99
N GLY A 76 -15.72 6.06 -14.31
CA GLY A 76 -16.27 5.98 -15.66
C GLY A 76 -15.67 4.89 -16.55
N LEU A 77 -14.73 4.09 -16.05
CA LEU A 77 -14.18 2.94 -16.77
C LEU A 77 -15.17 1.76 -16.81
N SER A 78 -15.11 0.95 -17.87
CA SER A 78 -15.78 -0.35 -17.86
C SER A 78 -15.18 -1.26 -16.77
N LYS A 79 -15.95 -2.29 -16.36
CA LYS A 79 -15.47 -3.25 -15.36
C LYS A 79 -14.14 -3.91 -15.77
N SER A 80 -13.98 -4.26 -17.05
CA SER A 80 -12.77 -4.90 -17.55
C SER A 80 -11.56 -3.96 -17.49
N GLU A 81 -11.72 -2.71 -17.93
CA GLU A 81 -10.67 -1.70 -17.88
C GLU A 81 -10.30 -1.32 -16.45
N TRP A 82 -11.29 -1.26 -15.55
CA TRP A 82 -11.08 -1.02 -14.14
C TRP A 82 -10.14 -2.07 -13.55
N TRP A 83 -10.45 -3.36 -13.71
CA TRP A 83 -9.60 -4.44 -13.19
C TRP A 83 -8.24 -4.50 -13.87
N THR A 84 -8.20 -4.31 -15.19
CA THR A 84 -6.94 -4.24 -15.94
C THR A 84 -6.04 -3.14 -15.41
N THR A 85 -6.61 -1.98 -15.08
CA THR A 85 -5.89 -0.84 -14.52
C THR A 85 -5.47 -1.08 -13.08
N PHE A 86 -6.39 -1.55 -12.23
CA PHE A 86 -6.12 -1.83 -10.81
C PHE A 86 -4.97 -2.83 -10.64
N ASN A 87 -4.96 -3.89 -11.45
CA ASN A 87 -3.93 -4.93 -11.41
C ASN A 87 -2.53 -4.42 -11.80
N LYS A 88 -2.42 -3.29 -12.49
CA LYS A 88 -1.10 -2.68 -12.79
C LYS A 88 -0.40 -2.16 -11.55
N PHE A 89 -1.13 -1.87 -10.47
CA PHE A 89 -0.54 -1.24 -9.29
C PHE A 89 -0.91 -1.87 -7.95
N SER A 90 -1.99 -2.61 -7.84
CA SER A 90 -2.49 -3.11 -6.56
C SER A 90 -1.49 -3.98 -5.77
N SER A 91 -0.61 -4.70 -6.47
CA SER A 91 0.45 -5.51 -5.85
C SER A 91 1.72 -4.73 -5.49
N LYS A 92 1.87 -3.50 -5.99
CA LYS A 92 3.00 -2.62 -5.70
C LYS A 92 2.85 -2.00 -4.31
N ARG A 93 3.98 -1.64 -3.69
CA ARG A 93 4.01 -1.00 -2.37
C ARG A 93 4.82 0.28 -2.42
N VAL A 94 4.37 1.26 -1.65
CA VAL A 94 5.14 2.45 -1.26
C VAL A 94 5.86 2.10 0.04
N ASP A 95 7.12 2.49 0.18
CA ASP A 95 7.90 2.17 1.38
C ASP A 95 7.37 2.89 2.61
N PHE A 96 7.06 4.20 2.48
CA PHE A 96 6.40 4.96 3.54
C PHE A 96 5.35 5.93 2.99
N VAL A 97 4.29 6.12 3.78
CA VAL A 97 3.24 7.12 3.55
C VAL A 97 3.16 8.02 4.78
N ALA A 98 3.29 9.32 4.59
CA ALA A 98 3.02 10.32 5.60
C ALA A 98 1.57 10.79 5.48
N GLU A 99 0.81 10.67 6.56
CA GLU A 99 -0.60 11.05 6.67
C GLU A 99 -0.75 12.16 7.71
N ASP A 100 -1.63 13.11 7.44
CA ASP A 100 -2.16 14.01 8.46
C ASP A 100 -3.11 13.23 9.38
N PRO A 101 -2.77 13.04 10.67
CA PRO A 101 -3.57 12.23 11.58
C PRO A 101 -4.94 12.83 11.91
N GLU A 102 -5.18 14.13 11.66
CA GLU A 102 -6.46 14.79 11.92
C GLU A 102 -7.44 14.60 10.77
N THR A 103 -6.95 14.77 9.53
CA THR A 103 -7.79 14.75 8.33
C THR A 103 -7.78 13.42 7.58
N GLY A 104 -6.78 12.57 7.83
CA GLY A 104 -6.53 11.35 7.08
C GLY A 104 -5.93 11.58 5.68
N GLN A 105 -5.57 12.82 5.35
CA GLN A 105 -4.99 13.14 4.04
C GLN A 105 -3.55 12.64 3.94
N ILE A 106 -3.21 12.08 2.78
CA ILE A 106 -1.83 11.71 2.46
C ILE A 106 -1.06 12.97 2.09
N ILE A 107 -0.01 13.26 2.85
CA ILE A 107 0.88 14.42 2.67
C ILE A 107 1.98 14.09 1.67
N LEU A 108 2.60 12.92 1.82
CA LEU A 108 3.82 12.57 1.10
C LEU A 108 3.99 11.04 0.99
N LEU A 109 4.37 10.58 -0.19
CA LEU A 109 4.91 9.23 -0.39
C LEU A 109 6.44 9.30 -0.34
N VAL A 110 7.07 8.40 0.42
CA VAL A 110 8.53 8.28 0.48
C VAL A 110 8.93 6.89 0.00
N GLU A 111 9.86 6.85 -0.94
CA GLU A 111 10.35 5.62 -1.55
C GLU A 111 11.87 5.50 -1.39
N LEU A 112 12.33 4.29 -1.08
CA LEU A 112 13.75 3.98 -0.96
C LEU A 112 14.24 3.42 -2.28
N ASP A 113 15.30 4.00 -2.84
CA ASP A 113 15.93 3.42 -4.02
C ASP A 113 16.72 2.17 -3.64
N ASP A 114 16.71 1.17 -4.54
CA ASP A 114 17.66 0.07 -4.52
C ASP A 114 18.89 0.39 -5.38
N ARG A 115 20.04 -0.20 -5.05
CA ARG A 115 21.28 -0.04 -5.85
C ARG A 115 21.20 -0.71 -7.22
N SER A 116 20.19 -1.55 -7.45
CA SER A 116 20.01 -2.36 -8.66
C SER A 116 19.16 -1.68 -9.74
N HIS A 117 18.95 -0.36 -9.62
CA HIS A 117 18.23 0.55 -10.51
C HIS A 117 17.84 -0.03 -11.87
N LYS A 118 16.52 -0.22 -12.05
CA LYS A 118 15.90 -0.38 -13.38
C LYS A 118 15.15 0.91 -13.69
N ALA A 119 15.87 1.92 -14.18
CA ALA A 119 15.40 3.28 -14.39
C ALA A 119 14.04 3.40 -15.13
N LEU A 120 13.69 2.46 -16.01
CA LEU A 120 12.37 2.43 -16.67
C LEU A 120 11.22 2.11 -15.70
N ARG A 121 11.41 1.15 -14.79
CA ARG A 121 10.39 0.78 -13.80
C ARG A 121 10.16 1.88 -12.78
N ASP A 122 11.22 2.65 -12.50
CA ASP A 122 11.18 3.79 -11.61
C ASP A 122 10.32 4.91 -12.20
N LYS A 123 10.51 5.23 -13.49
CA LYS A 123 9.70 6.22 -14.21
C LYS A 123 8.21 5.86 -14.24
N ASP A 124 7.88 4.61 -14.56
CA ASP A 124 6.48 4.15 -14.59
C ASP A 124 5.80 4.28 -13.22
N ARG A 125 6.56 4.07 -12.13
CA ARG A 125 6.04 4.20 -10.77
C ARG A 125 5.80 5.65 -10.39
N ASP A 126 6.78 6.51 -10.64
CA ASP A 126 6.69 7.94 -10.35
C ASP A 126 5.56 8.59 -11.16
N GLU A 127 5.41 8.20 -12.43
CA GLU A 127 4.33 8.68 -13.27
C GLU A 127 2.96 8.24 -12.73
N LEU A 128 2.82 7.00 -12.28
CA LEU A 128 1.59 6.50 -11.71
C LEU A 128 1.17 7.27 -10.44
N THR A 129 2.07 7.44 -9.47
CA THR A 129 1.74 8.15 -8.21
C THR A 129 1.46 9.63 -8.48
N ARG A 130 2.18 10.24 -9.43
CA ARG A 130 1.91 11.61 -9.88
C ARG A 130 0.54 11.75 -10.53
N HIS A 131 0.12 10.81 -11.39
CA HIS A 131 -1.24 10.82 -11.99
C HIS A 131 -2.34 10.65 -10.93
N ALA A 132 -2.05 9.96 -9.82
CA ALA A 132 -2.96 9.86 -8.68
C ALA A 132 -2.98 11.12 -7.80
N GLY A 133 -2.17 12.13 -8.11
CA GLY A 133 -2.12 13.40 -7.38
C GLY A 133 -1.21 13.39 -6.15
N TYR A 134 -0.34 12.40 -5.99
CA TYR A 134 0.56 12.33 -4.84
C TYR A 134 1.88 13.04 -5.08
N THR A 135 2.34 13.77 -4.06
CA THR A 135 3.74 14.17 -3.93
C THR A 135 4.56 12.95 -3.53
N THR A 136 5.62 12.64 -4.28
CA THR A 136 6.52 11.51 -4.00
C THR A 136 7.95 12.02 -3.90
N VAL A 137 8.69 11.55 -2.88
CA VAL A 137 10.13 11.79 -2.74
C VAL A 137 10.89 10.46 -2.71
N ARG A 138 11.99 10.40 -3.48
CA ARG A 138 12.88 9.24 -3.49
C ARG A 138 14.14 9.53 -2.68
N LEU A 139 14.50 8.58 -1.83
CA LEU A 139 15.72 8.60 -1.03
C LEU A 139 16.76 7.69 -1.72
N PRO A 140 17.84 8.25 -2.28
CA PRO A 140 18.76 7.50 -3.15
C PRO A 140 19.58 6.45 -2.40
N ALA A 141 19.89 5.34 -3.08
CA ALA A 141 20.62 4.19 -2.53
C ALA A 141 22.15 4.42 -2.39
N GLY A 142 22.67 5.46 -3.06
CA GLY A 142 24.10 5.70 -3.24
C GLY A 142 24.82 6.20 -1.98
N GLU A 143 24.16 7.05 -1.19
CA GLU A 143 24.65 7.54 0.10
C GLU A 143 23.76 7.00 1.20
N ARG A 144 24.35 6.48 2.29
CA ARG A 144 23.58 6.02 3.44
C ARG A 144 22.73 7.20 3.95
N PRO A 145 21.39 7.10 3.99
CA PRO A 145 20.56 8.21 4.43
C PRO A 145 20.97 8.72 5.81
N THR A 146 21.12 10.04 5.92
CA THR A 146 21.35 10.75 7.18
C THR A 146 20.09 11.53 7.55
N GLN A 147 19.99 11.95 8.81
CA GLN A 147 18.86 12.79 9.24
C GLN A 147 18.77 14.06 8.38
N GLN A 148 19.91 14.73 8.12
CA GLN A 148 19.96 15.95 7.33
C GLN A 148 19.53 15.72 5.88
N SER A 149 20.02 14.66 5.23
CA SER A 149 19.66 14.37 3.85
C SER A 149 18.19 14.02 3.66
N VAL A 150 17.59 13.31 4.62
CA VAL A 150 16.16 12.97 4.60
C VAL A 150 15.32 14.24 4.78
N THR A 151 15.66 15.05 5.78
CA THR A 151 14.99 16.32 6.09
C THR A 151 14.99 17.27 4.89
N ALA A 152 16.16 17.53 4.31
CA ALA A 152 16.29 18.42 3.16
C ALA A 152 15.50 17.94 1.92
N ARG A 153 15.43 16.63 1.68
CA ARG A 153 14.66 16.06 0.57
C ARG A 153 13.15 16.19 0.77
N ILE A 154 12.68 15.95 2.00
CA ILE A 154 11.27 16.11 2.36
C ILE A 154 10.85 17.57 2.21
N GLU A 155 11.66 18.50 2.73
CA GLU A 155 11.38 19.94 2.62
C GLU A 155 11.34 20.41 1.18
N ALA A 156 12.32 20.01 0.37
CA ALA A 156 12.34 20.32 -1.05
C ALA A 156 11.10 19.79 -1.79
N ALA A 157 10.65 18.57 -1.45
CA ALA A 157 9.46 17.97 -2.06
C ALA A 157 8.16 18.68 -1.65
N LEU A 158 8.08 19.16 -0.40
CA LEU A 158 6.89 19.84 0.13
C LEU A 158 6.92 21.37 -0.08
N GLY A 159 8.00 21.92 -0.64
CA GLY A 159 8.19 23.37 -0.77
C GLY A 159 8.27 24.09 0.58
N LEU A 160 8.68 23.39 1.64
CA LEU A 160 8.83 23.97 2.97
C LEU A 160 10.17 24.72 3.06
N PRO A 161 10.22 25.91 3.70
CA PRO A 161 11.50 26.55 3.99
C PRO A 161 12.32 25.64 4.91
N ALA A 162 13.61 25.51 4.62
CA ALA A 162 14.52 24.74 5.48
C ALA A 162 14.36 25.20 6.94
N PRO A 163 14.26 24.29 7.92
CA PRO A 163 13.97 24.62 9.29
C PRO A 163 15.13 25.45 9.80
N LEU A 164 14.83 26.70 10.12
CA LEU A 164 15.73 27.52 10.91
C LEU A 164 16.02 26.76 12.22
N PRO A 165 17.29 26.64 12.64
CA PRO A 165 17.63 25.93 13.86
C PRO A 165 16.82 26.47 15.04
N GLY A 166 15.94 25.64 15.63
CA GLY A 166 15.33 25.91 16.93
C GLY A 166 13.85 26.28 16.98
N GLN A 167 13.07 26.24 15.90
CA GLN A 167 11.61 26.42 16.00
C GLN A 167 10.85 25.09 15.97
N ARG A 168 10.27 24.71 17.12
CA ARG A 168 9.12 23.80 17.14
C ARG A 168 7.96 24.55 16.46
N LEU A 169 7.32 23.92 15.49
CA LEU A 169 6.10 24.43 14.86
C LEU A 169 4.99 24.50 15.91
N SER A 170 4.87 25.67 16.53
CA SER A 170 3.70 26.10 17.27
C SER A 170 3.01 27.17 16.43
N ALA A 171 1.92 26.82 15.75
CA ALA A 171 0.93 27.81 15.38
C ALA A 171 -0.45 27.16 15.22
N PRO A 172 -1.52 27.84 15.69
CA PRO A 172 -2.88 27.35 15.71
C PRO A 172 -3.60 27.68 14.39
N ILE A 173 -4.60 26.88 14.02
CA ILE A 173 -5.60 27.30 13.05
C ILE A 173 -6.94 27.43 13.80
N ARG A 174 -7.31 28.69 14.09
CA ARG A 174 -8.71 29.15 14.27
C ARG A 174 -9.34 29.21 12.86
N ALA A 175 -10.64 29.05 12.63
CA ALA A 175 -11.82 28.89 13.48
C ALA A 175 -12.77 27.87 12.83
#